data_AF-A0A7J3BDB5-F1
#
_entry.id   AF-A0A7J3BDB5-F1
#
_cell.length_a   1.000
_cell.length_b   1.000
_cell.length_c   1.000
_cell.angle_alpha   90.00
_cell.angle_beta   90.00
_cell.angle_gamma   90.00
#
_symmetry.space_group_name_H-M   'P 1'
#
loop_
_entity.id
_entity.type
_entity.pdbx_description
1 polymer ?
#
loop_
_entity_poly.entity_id
_entity_poly.type
_entity_poly.pdbx_seq_one_letter_code
_entity_poly.pdbx_strand_id
1 'polypeptide(L)'
;MRLRIKRFETEQLMKERRSEEFEALEEVFDKPTLMTIYGMINKGVIKELHGVVNSGKESRIYLGRAPDGTDLAVKIYLTGTSDFSKGMLQYILGDPRFTHVKQDRRSLIRLWASKEFRNLEEAYRAGVRVPKPVHVKDNVLVMEFIGSGGVSAPLLREVRLKSPRRFFDQLLDDLRKLCRKANLVHADLSEYNIMVYDDKPVIFDMSQSVSLEHPMSKKFLERDLQNLRWYFRRYRVKIPKTDQLLESVTSGAS
;
A
#
# COMPACT_ATOMS: atom_id res chain seq x y z
N MET A 1 -13.05 -4.93 32.78
CA MET A 1 -14.05 -6.00 32.56
C MET A 1 -14.42 -6.18 31.09
N ARG A 2 -14.89 -5.14 30.36
CA ARG A 2 -15.30 -5.22 28.93
C ARG A 2 -14.25 -5.75 27.94
N LEU A 3 -12.97 -5.35 28.08
CA LEU A 3 -11.89 -5.85 27.19
C LEU A 3 -11.63 -7.36 27.34
N ARG A 4 -11.85 -7.90 28.54
CA ARG A 4 -11.61 -9.32 28.85
C ARG A 4 -12.72 -10.20 28.27
N ILE A 5 -13.96 -9.70 28.30
CA ILE A 5 -15.13 -10.34 27.67
C ILE A 5 -14.98 -10.37 26.15
N LYS A 6 -14.61 -9.25 25.52
CA LYS A 6 -14.39 -9.18 24.06
C LYS A 6 -13.28 -10.12 23.60
N ARG A 7 -12.22 -10.26 24.40
CA ARG A 7 -11.10 -11.17 24.11
C ARG A 7 -11.55 -12.62 24.21
N PHE A 8 -12.35 -12.95 25.22
CA PHE A 8 -12.92 -14.29 25.40
C PHE A 8 -13.92 -14.66 24.29
N GLU A 9 -14.80 -13.75 23.88
CA GLU A 9 -15.70 -13.95 22.72
C GLU A 9 -14.92 -14.19 21.42
N THR A 10 -13.84 -13.44 21.21
CA THR A 10 -12.97 -13.63 20.05
C THR A 10 -12.22 -14.98 20.11
N GLU A 11 -11.80 -15.40 21.30
CA GLU A 11 -11.18 -16.72 21.52
C GLU A 11 -12.17 -17.89 21.37
N GLN A 12 -13.47 -17.68 21.58
CA GLN A 12 -14.50 -18.68 21.27
C GLN A 12 -14.81 -18.71 19.77
N LEU A 13 -14.90 -17.55 19.11
CA LEU A 13 -15.03 -17.46 17.66
C LEU A 13 -13.84 -18.10 16.91
N MET A 14 -12.63 -17.99 17.47
CA MET A 14 -11.45 -18.74 17.01
C MET A 14 -11.65 -20.26 17.02
N LYS A 15 -12.42 -20.80 17.98
CA LYS A 15 -12.72 -22.24 18.04
C LYS A 15 -13.79 -22.65 17.04
N GLU A 16 -14.77 -21.78 16.80
CA GLU A 16 -15.91 -22.07 15.91
C GLU A 16 -15.59 -21.92 14.42
N ARG A 17 -14.65 -21.04 14.04
CA ARG A 17 -14.31 -20.74 12.63
C ARG A 17 -12.96 -21.30 12.17
N ARG A 18 -12.45 -22.39 12.77
CA ARG A 18 -11.26 -23.06 12.26
C ARG A 18 -11.57 -23.74 10.92
N SER A 19 -11.27 -23.05 9.83
CA SER A 19 -11.05 -23.69 8.53
C SER A 19 -9.56 -24.02 8.37
N GLU A 20 -9.23 -24.91 7.44
CA GLU A 20 -7.85 -25.22 7.07
C GLU A 20 -7.05 -23.94 6.72
N GLU A 21 -7.71 -22.95 6.09
CA GLU A 21 -7.10 -21.64 5.77
C GLU A 21 -6.74 -20.83 7.03
N PHE A 22 -7.54 -20.92 8.11
CA PHE A 22 -7.22 -20.25 9.38
C PHE A 22 -6.09 -20.96 10.13
N GLU A 23 -6.04 -22.29 10.09
CA GLU A 23 -4.94 -23.05 10.71
C GLU A 23 -3.60 -22.68 10.06
N ALA A 24 -3.56 -22.55 8.73
CA ALA A 24 -2.38 -22.06 8.02
C ALA A 24 -1.96 -20.63 8.44
N LEU A 25 -2.91 -19.76 8.75
CA LEU A 25 -2.60 -18.42 9.29
C LEU A 25 -2.02 -18.49 10.71
N GLU A 26 -2.47 -19.42 11.54
CA GLU A 26 -1.97 -19.61 12.92
C GLU A 26 -0.52 -20.07 12.97
N GLU A 27 -0.06 -20.82 11.96
CA GLU A 27 1.34 -21.22 11.82
C GLU A 27 2.26 -20.05 11.42
N VAL A 28 1.71 -19.04 10.71
CA VAL A 28 2.50 -17.97 10.08
C VAL A 28 2.51 -16.68 10.91
N PHE A 29 1.48 -16.43 11.71
CA PHE A 29 1.28 -15.15 12.40
C PHE A 29 1.22 -15.24 13.92
N ASP A 30 1.67 -14.17 14.58
CA ASP A 30 1.58 -14.08 16.03
C ASP A 30 0.12 -13.88 16.50
N LYS A 31 -0.16 -14.31 17.74
CA LYS A 31 -1.50 -14.19 18.37
C LYS A 31 -2.10 -12.76 18.24
N PRO A 32 -1.34 -11.66 18.44
CA PRO A 32 -1.88 -10.31 18.24
C PRO A 32 -2.37 -10.01 16.81
N THR A 33 -1.65 -10.45 15.79
CA THR A 33 -2.06 -10.28 14.38
C THR A 33 -3.34 -11.05 14.10
N LEU A 34 -3.41 -12.31 14.55
CA LEU A 34 -4.60 -13.15 14.41
C LEU A 34 -5.83 -12.50 15.06
N MET A 35 -5.71 -12.03 16.30
CA MET A 35 -6.79 -11.32 17.01
C MET A 35 -7.25 -10.05 16.28
N THR A 36 -6.36 -9.41 15.52
CA THR A 36 -6.69 -8.25 14.69
C THR A 36 -7.58 -8.67 13.53
N ILE A 37 -7.19 -9.72 12.81
CA ILE A 37 -7.93 -10.29 11.68
C ILE A 37 -9.31 -10.78 12.13
N TYR A 38 -9.40 -11.57 13.20
CA TYR A 38 -10.68 -12.01 13.76
C TYR A 38 -11.57 -10.83 14.15
N GLY A 39 -10.98 -9.76 14.71
CA GLY A 39 -11.70 -8.54 15.00
C GLY A 39 -12.25 -7.81 13.76
N MET A 40 -11.57 -7.90 12.61
CA MET A 40 -12.07 -7.37 11.33
C MET A 40 -13.21 -8.21 10.78
N ILE A 41 -13.10 -9.53 10.93
CA ILE A 41 -14.13 -10.48 10.52
C ILE A 41 -15.43 -10.28 11.30
N ASN A 42 -15.34 -10.17 12.62
CA ASN A 42 -16.51 -9.94 13.48
C ASN A 42 -17.20 -8.60 13.21
N LYS A 43 -16.48 -7.62 12.66
CA LYS A 43 -17.03 -6.34 12.24
C LYS A 43 -17.64 -6.36 10.83
N GLY A 44 -17.54 -7.48 10.12
CA GLY A 44 -17.98 -7.59 8.73
C GLY A 44 -17.10 -6.83 7.73
N VAL A 45 -15.84 -6.52 8.08
CA VAL A 45 -14.90 -5.92 7.12
C VAL A 45 -14.40 -6.97 6.13
N ILE A 46 -14.11 -8.17 6.64
CA ILE A 46 -13.64 -9.33 5.87
C ILE A 46 -14.58 -10.48 6.20
N LYS A 47 -15.10 -11.18 5.18
CA LYS A 47 -15.88 -12.40 5.36
C LYS A 47 -14.97 -13.63 5.39
N GLU A 48 -14.07 -13.72 4.40
CA GLU A 48 -13.20 -14.85 4.10
C GLU A 48 -11.80 -14.34 3.74
N LEU A 49 -10.77 -15.14 4.03
CA LEU A 49 -9.36 -14.90 3.70
C LEU A 49 -8.84 -16.15 3.00
N HIS A 50 -8.39 -15.96 1.77
CA HIS A 50 -7.81 -17.00 0.91
C HIS A 50 -6.28 -16.90 0.91
N GLY A 51 -5.64 -17.76 0.11
CA GLY A 51 -4.18 -17.88 0.03
C GLY A 51 -3.41 -16.57 -0.25
N VAL A 52 -2.09 -16.68 -0.05
CA VAL A 52 -1.14 -15.57 -0.26
C VAL A 52 -1.09 -15.19 -1.74
N VAL A 53 -1.36 -13.93 -2.05
CA VAL A 53 -1.23 -13.34 -3.39
C VAL A 53 0.21 -12.88 -3.62
N ASN A 54 0.84 -12.31 -2.60
CA ASN A 54 2.22 -11.83 -2.68
C ASN A 54 2.91 -11.93 -1.33
N SER A 55 4.17 -12.36 -1.34
CA SER A 55 5.02 -12.42 -0.16
C SER A 55 6.25 -11.52 -0.33
N GLY A 56 6.31 -10.45 0.45
CA GLY A 56 7.50 -9.60 0.57
C GLY A 56 8.28 -9.89 1.85
N LYS A 57 9.46 -9.27 1.98
CA LYS A 57 10.27 -9.31 3.22
C LYS A 57 9.59 -8.64 4.40
N GLU A 58 8.69 -7.69 4.11
CA GLU A 58 8.17 -6.73 5.08
C GLU A 58 6.67 -6.91 5.35
N SER A 59 5.96 -7.47 4.38
CA SER A 59 4.54 -7.74 4.48
C SER A 59 4.15 -8.93 3.61
N ARG A 60 2.99 -9.49 3.89
CA ARG A 60 2.32 -10.48 3.05
C ARG A 60 0.96 -9.93 2.65
N ILE A 61 0.55 -10.18 1.41
CA ILE A 61 -0.75 -9.80 0.88
C ILE A 61 -1.56 -11.07 0.65
N TYR A 62 -2.74 -11.12 1.25
CA TYR A 62 -3.71 -12.18 1.09
C TYR A 62 -4.90 -11.68 0.28
N LEU A 63 -5.50 -12.57 -0.50
CA LEU A 63 -6.82 -12.32 -1.08
C LEU A 63 -7.85 -12.47 0.03
N GLY A 64 -8.65 -11.45 0.28
CA GLY A 64 -9.82 -11.54 1.14
C GLY A 64 -11.09 -11.30 0.34
N ARG A 65 -12.25 -11.57 0.95
CA ARG A 65 -13.55 -11.25 0.38
C ARG A 65 -14.40 -10.52 1.39
N ALA A 66 -15.04 -9.43 0.99
CA ALA A 66 -16.03 -8.70 1.79
C ALA A 66 -17.34 -9.49 1.90
N PRO A 67 -18.24 -9.16 2.85
CA PRO A 67 -19.55 -9.82 2.96
C PRO A 67 -20.41 -9.75 1.70
N ASP A 68 -20.26 -8.69 0.91
CA ASP A 68 -20.97 -8.47 -0.35
C ASP A 68 -20.36 -9.21 -1.56
N GLY A 69 -19.27 -9.97 -1.35
CA GLY A 69 -18.58 -10.72 -2.39
C GLY A 69 -17.44 -9.96 -3.07
N THR A 70 -17.21 -8.69 -2.73
CA THR A 70 -16.11 -7.91 -3.30
C THR A 70 -14.75 -8.48 -2.87
N ASP A 71 -13.84 -8.67 -3.83
CA ASP A 71 -12.48 -9.12 -3.54
C ASP A 71 -11.67 -7.97 -2.90
N LEU A 72 -10.89 -8.32 -1.87
CA LEU A 72 -10.07 -7.42 -1.06
C LEU A 72 -8.61 -7.86 -1.05
N ALA A 73 -7.68 -6.91 -0.98
CA ALA A 73 -6.29 -7.16 -0.64
C ALA A 73 -6.09 -6.92 0.85
N VAL A 74 -5.64 -7.94 1.58
CA VAL A 74 -5.33 -7.87 3.02
C VAL A 74 -3.81 -7.92 3.20
N LYS A 75 -3.21 -6.74 3.37
CA LYS A 75 -1.77 -6.56 3.58
C LYS A 75 -1.46 -6.63 5.08
N ILE A 76 -0.67 -7.64 5.47
CA ILE A 76 -0.26 -7.89 6.84
C ILE A 76 1.24 -7.60 6.97
N TYR A 77 1.58 -6.58 7.75
CA TYR A 77 2.96 -6.21 8.03
C TYR A 77 3.61 -7.17 9.02
N LEU A 78 4.80 -7.66 8.67
CA LEU A 78 5.51 -8.68 9.44
C LEU A 78 6.20 -8.08 10.66
N THR A 79 5.96 -8.69 11.82
CA THR A 79 6.57 -8.29 13.10
C THR A 79 7.95 -8.90 13.34
N GLY A 80 8.49 -9.69 12.39
CA GLY A 80 9.63 -10.59 12.56
C GLY A 80 10.99 -10.18 11.95
N THR A 81 11.05 -9.31 10.93
CA THR A 81 12.32 -8.91 10.26
C THR A 81 13.10 -7.74 10.90
N SER A 82 14.40 -7.94 11.18
CA SER A 82 15.28 -6.99 11.91
C SER A 82 15.68 -5.74 11.12
N ASP A 83 15.78 -5.85 9.79
CA ASP A 83 16.20 -4.75 8.91
C ASP A 83 15.10 -3.70 8.66
N PHE A 84 13.85 -4.05 8.98
CA PHE A 84 12.65 -3.24 8.77
C PHE A 84 12.78 -1.84 9.42
N SER A 85 13.28 -1.79 10.66
CA SER A 85 13.26 -0.58 11.49
C SER A 85 14.17 0.55 10.96
N LYS A 86 15.32 0.21 10.36
CA LYS A 86 16.33 1.22 9.97
C LYS A 86 15.99 1.91 8.65
N GLY A 87 15.51 1.16 7.66
CA GLY A 87 15.15 1.69 6.34
C GLY A 87 13.91 2.59 6.38
N MET A 88 12.99 2.34 7.31
CA MET A 88 11.75 3.08 7.48
C MET A 88 11.92 4.49 8.07
N LEU A 89 12.91 4.67 8.96
CA LEU A 89 13.05 5.91 9.73
C LEU A 89 13.19 7.14 8.84
N GLN A 90 13.87 7.05 7.70
CA GLN A 90 14.04 8.18 6.78
C GLN A 90 12.74 8.69 6.13
N TYR A 91 11.66 7.89 6.17
CA TYR A 91 10.34 8.25 5.63
C TYR A 91 9.35 8.63 6.73
N ILE A 92 9.74 8.54 8.01
CA ILE A 92 8.99 9.02 9.18
C ILE A 92 9.63 10.28 9.74
N LEU A 93 10.95 10.27 9.91
CA LEU A 93 11.73 11.37 10.46
C LEU A 93 11.69 12.55 9.49
N GLY A 94 11.02 13.63 9.90
CA GLY A 94 10.80 14.80 9.07
C GLY A 94 9.42 14.85 8.41
N ASP A 95 8.60 13.82 8.57
CA ASP A 95 7.18 13.91 8.22
C ASP A 95 6.41 14.52 9.41
N PRO A 96 5.83 15.73 9.25
CA PRO A 96 5.20 16.47 10.36
C PRO A 96 4.01 15.72 10.96
N ARG A 97 3.45 14.74 10.25
CA ARG A 97 2.33 13.91 10.71
C ARG A 97 2.74 12.88 11.77
N PHE A 98 4.05 12.71 12.04
CA PHE A 98 4.58 11.57 12.82
C PHE A 98 5.65 11.96 13.87
N THR A 99 5.51 13.11 14.51
CA THR A 99 6.53 13.71 15.41
C THR A 99 6.70 13.04 16.77
N HIS A 100 5.73 12.26 17.27
CA HIS A 100 5.71 11.73 18.64
C HIS A 100 5.45 10.21 18.70
N VAL A 101 6.34 9.41 18.09
CA VAL A 101 6.15 7.95 18.02
C VAL A 101 7.16 7.24 18.91
N LYS A 102 6.66 6.31 19.74
CA LYS A 102 7.51 5.37 20.46
C LYS A 102 8.29 4.52 19.45
N GLN A 103 9.62 4.53 19.55
CA GLN A 103 10.51 3.82 18.63
C GLN A 103 10.54 2.30 18.86
N ASP A 104 9.60 1.76 19.66
CA ASP A 104 9.44 0.31 19.76
C ASP A 104 8.86 -0.25 18.46
N ARG A 105 9.34 -1.44 18.09
CA ARG A 105 9.04 -2.07 16.81
C ARG A 105 7.54 -2.24 16.52
N ARG A 106 6.75 -2.65 17.52
CA ARG A 106 5.31 -2.87 17.32
C ARG A 106 4.59 -1.56 17.07
N SER A 107 4.97 -0.49 17.76
CA SER A 107 4.44 0.84 17.50
C SER A 107 4.82 1.34 16.11
N LEU A 108 6.06 1.12 15.66
CA LEU A 108 6.50 1.46 14.31
C LEU A 108 5.73 0.72 13.21
N ILE A 109 5.49 -0.59 13.37
CA ILE A 109 4.72 -1.37 12.39
C ILE A 109 3.28 -0.85 12.28
N ARG A 110 2.63 -0.59 13.43
CA ARG A 110 1.27 -0.04 13.45
C ARG A 110 1.20 1.34 12.83
N LEU A 111 2.24 2.15 13.07
CA LEU A 111 2.40 3.44 12.42
C LEU A 111 2.49 3.29 10.90
N TRP A 112 3.28 2.33 10.43
CA TRP A 112 3.52 2.10 9.00
C TRP A 112 2.24 1.69 8.27
N ALA A 113 1.49 0.72 8.81
CA ALA A 113 0.19 0.33 8.27
C ALA A 113 -0.78 1.52 8.24
N SER A 114 -0.82 2.31 9.33
CA SER A 114 -1.67 3.50 9.41
C SER A 114 -1.23 4.62 8.44
N LYS A 115 0.08 4.74 8.18
CA LYS A 115 0.65 5.71 7.25
C LYS A 115 0.28 5.35 5.81
N GLU A 116 0.43 4.09 5.42
CA GLU A 116 0.00 3.63 4.10
C GLU A 116 -1.50 3.85 3.89
N PHE A 117 -2.34 3.48 4.87
CA PHE A 117 -3.78 3.72 4.80
C PHE A 117 -4.11 5.20 4.54
N ARG A 118 -3.54 6.12 5.32
CA ARG A 118 -3.77 7.55 5.16
C ARG A 118 -3.26 8.08 3.82
N ASN A 119 -2.09 7.61 3.37
CA ASN A 119 -1.55 8.01 2.07
C ASN A 119 -2.45 7.54 0.92
N LEU A 120 -2.97 6.31 0.99
CA LEU A 120 -3.97 5.80 0.03
C LEU A 120 -5.27 6.60 0.09
N GLU A 121 -5.75 7.00 1.27
CA GLU A 121 -6.96 7.82 1.40
C GLU A 121 -6.81 9.18 0.71
N GLU A 122 -5.69 9.88 0.96
CA GLU A 122 -5.41 11.17 0.33
C GLU A 122 -5.24 11.04 -1.19
N ALA A 123 -4.50 10.01 -1.66
CA ALA A 123 -4.31 9.76 -3.09
C ALA A 123 -5.63 9.40 -3.79
N TYR A 124 -6.44 8.52 -3.19
CA TYR A 124 -7.74 8.13 -3.73
C TYR A 124 -8.69 9.34 -3.81
N ARG A 125 -8.75 10.17 -2.75
CA ARG A 125 -9.56 11.40 -2.71
C ARG A 125 -9.11 12.42 -3.77
N ALA A 126 -7.81 12.50 -4.05
CA ALA A 126 -7.24 13.33 -5.11
C ALA A 126 -7.54 12.82 -6.54
N GLY A 127 -8.14 11.63 -6.67
CA GLY A 127 -8.46 11.01 -7.96
C GLY A 127 -7.25 10.35 -8.64
N VAL A 128 -6.21 10.02 -7.87
CA VAL A 128 -5.10 9.16 -8.30
C VAL A 128 -5.64 7.72 -8.38
N ARG A 129 -5.27 6.97 -9.42
CA ARG A 129 -5.67 5.56 -9.50
C ARG A 129 -4.79 4.70 -8.59
N VAL A 130 -5.30 4.45 -7.38
CA VAL A 130 -4.71 3.60 -6.33
C VAL A 130 -5.77 2.62 -5.82
N PRO A 131 -5.39 1.51 -5.15
CA PRO A 131 -6.36 0.68 -4.45
C PRO A 131 -7.16 1.49 -3.44
N LYS A 132 -8.48 1.43 -3.50
CA LYS A 132 -9.34 2.10 -2.51
C LYS A 132 -9.05 1.54 -1.10
N PRO A 133 -8.62 2.36 -0.13
CA PRO A 133 -8.43 1.90 1.24
C PRO A 133 -9.79 1.56 1.88
N VAL A 134 -9.85 0.47 2.64
CA VAL A 134 -11.10 -0.04 3.26
C VAL A 134 -11.02 0.02 4.78
N HIS A 135 -9.97 -0.54 5.36
CA HIS A 135 -9.79 -0.55 6.81
C HIS A 135 -8.33 -0.69 7.19
N VAL A 136 -7.94 -0.15 8.35
CA VAL A 136 -6.64 -0.43 8.95
C VAL A 136 -6.81 -0.65 10.44
N LYS A 137 -6.12 -1.66 10.96
CA LYS A 137 -6.02 -1.88 12.40
C LYS A 137 -4.72 -2.60 12.72
N ASP A 138 -4.03 -2.10 13.74
CA ASP A 138 -2.75 -2.64 14.18
C ASP A 138 -1.79 -2.79 12.99
N ASN A 139 -1.35 -4.00 12.64
CA ASN A 139 -0.43 -4.28 11.54
C ASN A 139 -1.13 -4.77 10.25
N VAL A 140 -2.45 -4.65 10.16
CA VAL A 140 -3.26 -5.17 9.05
C VAL A 140 -3.94 -4.00 8.32
N LEU A 141 -3.71 -3.92 7.02
CA LEU A 141 -4.33 -3.01 6.08
C LEU A 141 -5.23 -3.79 5.12
N VAL A 142 -6.46 -3.34 4.93
CA VAL A 142 -7.45 -3.87 3.99
C VAL A 142 -7.73 -2.79 2.95
N MET A 143 -7.64 -3.16 1.69
CA MET A 143 -7.87 -2.28 0.54
C MET A 143 -8.51 -3.06 -0.61
N GLU A 144 -8.96 -2.35 -1.64
CA GLU A 144 -9.44 -2.93 -2.90
C GLU A 144 -8.42 -3.92 -3.48
N PHE A 145 -8.93 -5.07 -3.94
CA PHE A 145 -8.12 -5.97 -4.74
C PHE A 145 -8.07 -5.49 -6.20
N ILE A 146 -6.88 -5.26 -6.73
CA ILE A 146 -6.69 -4.90 -8.13
C ILE A 146 -6.41 -6.17 -8.92
N GLY A 147 -7.44 -6.68 -9.59
CA GLY A 147 -7.39 -7.95 -10.31
C GLY A 147 -8.79 -8.45 -10.65
N SER A 148 -8.86 -9.66 -11.20
CA SER A 148 -10.14 -10.28 -11.58
C SER A 148 -10.09 -11.78 -11.33
N GLY A 149 -11.19 -12.35 -10.86
CA GLY A 149 -11.31 -13.79 -10.60
C GLY A 149 -10.29 -14.31 -9.58
N GLY A 150 -9.98 -13.52 -8.56
CA GLY A 150 -8.95 -13.85 -7.56
C GLY A 150 -7.50 -13.78 -8.05
N VAL A 151 -7.26 -13.39 -9.31
CA VAL A 151 -5.91 -13.22 -9.87
C VAL A 151 -5.52 -11.75 -9.85
N SER A 152 -4.37 -11.45 -9.25
CA SER A 152 -3.83 -10.08 -9.18
C SER A 152 -3.55 -9.54 -10.57
N ALA A 153 -3.80 -8.25 -10.78
CA ALA A 153 -3.31 -7.56 -11.97
C ALA A 153 -1.77 -7.66 -12.03
N PRO A 154 -1.20 -7.84 -13.23
CA PRO A 154 0.23 -7.98 -13.38
C PRO A 154 0.94 -6.65 -13.11
N LEU A 155 2.18 -6.73 -12.65
CA LEU A 155 3.04 -5.57 -12.45
C LEU A 155 3.50 -5.01 -13.79
N LEU A 156 3.80 -3.72 -13.80
CA LEU A 156 4.32 -3.01 -14.97
C LEU A 156 5.64 -3.63 -15.47
N ARG A 157 6.45 -4.23 -14.58
CA ARG A 157 7.64 -5.00 -14.97
C ARG A 157 7.32 -6.23 -15.82
N GLU A 158 6.19 -6.88 -15.57
CA GLU A 158 5.81 -8.20 -16.09
C GLU A 158 5.12 -8.12 -17.46
N VAL A 159 4.66 -6.94 -17.85
CA VAL A 159 3.91 -6.76 -19.10
C VAL A 159 4.63 -5.90 -20.12
N ARG A 160 4.35 -6.17 -21.39
CA ARG A 160 4.71 -5.29 -22.50
C ARG A 160 3.53 -4.39 -22.82
N LEU A 161 3.70 -3.09 -22.59
CA LEU A 161 2.68 -2.09 -22.89
C LEU A 161 2.38 -2.00 -24.40
N LYS A 162 1.10 -2.03 -24.76
CA LYS A 162 0.62 -1.81 -26.14
C LYS A 162 0.74 -0.34 -26.55
N SER A 163 0.45 0.58 -25.64
CA SER A 163 0.53 2.04 -25.86
C SER A 163 1.38 2.73 -24.80
N PRO A 164 2.72 2.55 -24.82
CA PRO A 164 3.60 3.04 -23.76
C PRO A 164 3.52 4.55 -23.52
N ARG A 165 3.35 5.35 -24.59
CA ARG A 165 3.21 6.81 -24.48
C ARG A 165 1.94 7.19 -23.72
N ARG A 166 0.79 6.64 -24.12
CA ARG A 166 -0.50 6.89 -23.46
C ARG A 166 -0.47 6.48 -21.98
N PHE A 167 0.12 5.33 -21.70
CA PHE A 167 0.27 4.83 -20.33
C PHE A 167 1.15 5.78 -19.49
N PHE A 168 2.28 6.24 -20.04
CA PHE A 168 3.14 7.22 -19.38
C PHE A 168 2.42 8.55 -19.11
N ASP A 169 1.66 9.07 -20.09
CA ASP A 169 0.91 10.31 -19.93
C ASP A 169 -0.15 10.20 -18.82
N GLN A 170 -0.87 9.06 -18.74
CA GLN A 170 -1.81 8.77 -17.65
C GLN A 170 -1.12 8.68 -16.29
N LEU A 171 0.02 7.99 -16.22
CA LEU A 171 0.81 7.88 -14.99
C LEU A 171 1.30 9.26 -14.54
N LEU A 172 1.74 10.11 -15.47
CA LEU A 172 2.18 11.47 -15.17
C LEU A 172 1.03 12.35 -14.65
N ASP A 173 -0.18 12.18 -15.18
CA ASP A 173 -1.38 12.84 -14.65
C ASP A 173 -1.70 12.39 -13.22
N ASP A 174 -1.56 11.10 -12.92
CA ASP A 174 -1.71 10.58 -11.57
C ASP A 174 -0.65 11.15 -10.61
N LEU A 175 0.60 11.33 -11.06
CA LEU A 175 1.64 12.00 -10.26
C LEU A 175 1.36 13.49 -10.04
N ARG A 176 0.81 14.19 -11.03
CA ARG A 176 0.35 15.58 -10.85
C ARG A 176 -0.71 15.67 -9.77
N LYS A 177 -1.72 14.78 -9.80
CA LYS A 177 -2.76 14.74 -8.77
C LYS A 177 -2.15 14.40 -7.40
N LEU A 178 -1.24 13.44 -7.34
CA LEU A 178 -0.59 13.03 -6.10
C LEU A 178 0.18 14.20 -5.45
N CYS A 179 1.00 14.91 -6.21
CA CYS A 179 1.75 16.05 -5.69
C CYS A 179 0.84 17.24 -5.38
N ARG A 180 -0.02 17.66 -6.32
CA ARG A 180 -0.73 18.94 -6.21
C ARG A 180 -2.00 18.88 -5.38
N LYS A 181 -2.68 17.74 -5.36
CA LYS A 181 -3.98 17.59 -4.68
C LYS A 181 -3.87 16.80 -3.38
N ALA A 182 -3.02 15.77 -3.33
CA ALA A 182 -2.81 14.99 -2.12
C ALA A 182 -1.63 15.49 -1.27
N ASN A 183 -0.82 16.44 -1.76
CA ASN A 183 0.39 16.94 -1.10
C ASN A 183 1.41 15.83 -0.79
N LEU A 184 1.52 14.82 -1.68
CA LEU A 184 2.33 13.62 -1.45
C LEU A 184 3.37 13.40 -2.56
N VAL A 185 4.46 12.74 -2.16
CA VAL A 185 5.45 12.11 -3.04
C VAL A 185 5.44 10.61 -2.75
N HIS A 186 5.39 9.77 -3.78
CA HIS A 186 5.35 8.32 -3.58
C HIS A 186 6.58 7.80 -2.83
N ALA A 187 7.76 8.32 -3.18
CA ALA A 187 9.05 8.06 -2.54
C ALA A 187 9.50 6.59 -2.60
N ASP A 188 9.01 5.84 -3.58
CA ASP A 188 9.50 4.50 -3.96
C ASP A 188 8.95 4.05 -5.32
N LEU A 189 8.63 5.00 -6.21
CA LEU A 189 7.91 4.66 -7.43
C LEU A 189 8.85 4.04 -8.47
N SER A 190 8.45 2.88 -8.98
CA SER A 190 9.14 2.13 -10.02
C SER A 190 8.14 1.17 -10.70
N GLU A 191 8.61 0.41 -11.69
CA GLU A 191 7.80 -0.63 -12.35
C GLU A 191 7.37 -1.79 -11.46
N TYR A 192 7.89 -1.87 -10.24
CA TYR A 192 7.52 -2.84 -9.22
C TYR A 192 6.30 -2.41 -8.41
N ASN A 193 6.05 -1.10 -8.31
CA ASN A 193 4.97 -0.50 -7.51
C ASN A 193 3.86 0.09 -8.40
N ILE A 194 3.75 -0.41 -9.62
CA ILE A 194 2.69 -0.05 -10.58
C ILE A 194 2.09 -1.34 -11.14
N MET A 195 0.79 -1.51 -10.98
CA MET A 195 0.03 -2.58 -11.65
C MET A 195 -0.53 -2.07 -12.98
N VAL A 196 -0.78 -3.00 -13.91
CA VAL A 196 -1.46 -2.73 -15.17
C VAL A 196 -2.83 -3.39 -15.14
N TYR A 197 -3.87 -2.56 -15.01
CA TYR A 197 -5.26 -3.01 -14.93
C TYR A 197 -6.12 -2.22 -15.92
N ASP A 198 -6.85 -2.90 -16.80
CA ASP A 198 -7.57 -2.29 -17.93
C ASP A 198 -6.69 -1.39 -18.82
N ASP A 199 -5.48 -1.86 -19.17
CA ASP A 199 -4.48 -1.14 -19.98
C ASP A 199 -4.08 0.25 -19.41
N LYS A 200 -4.27 0.46 -18.11
CA LYS A 200 -4.04 1.72 -17.40
C LYS A 200 -3.21 1.49 -16.11
N PRO A 201 -2.42 2.48 -15.67
CA PRO A 201 -1.61 2.37 -14.45
C PRO A 201 -2.50 2.33 -13.20
N VAL A 202 -2.09 1.56 -12.20
CA VAL A 202 -2.57 1.66 -10.82
C VAL A 202 -1.36 1.70 -9.90
N ILE A 203 -1.19 2.79 -9.15
CA ILE A 203 -0.08 2.97 -8.21
C ILE A 203 -0.44 2.28 -6.88
N PHE A 204 0.50 1.55 -6.29
CA PHE A 204 0.29 0.89 -5.00
C PHE A 204 1.57 0.92 -4.15
N ASP A 205 1.50 0.42 -2.91
CA ASP A 205 2.57 0.45 -1.90
C ASP A 205 3.01 1.87 -1.51
N MET A 206 2.06 2.64 -0.99
CA MET A 206 2.26 4.02 -0.56
C MET A 206 2.80 4.12 0.88
N SER A 207 3.42 3.06 1.37
CA SER A 207 3.90 2.96 2.75
C SER A 207 5.10 3.89 3.01
N GLN A 208 5.95 4.08 2.00
CA GLN A 208 7.09 5.01 2.03
C GLN A 208 6.72 6.46 1.66
N SER A 209 5.51 6.72 1.17
CA SER A 209 5.13 8.04 0.66
C SER A 209 5.15 9.14 1.74
N VAL A 210 5.70 10.29 1.39
CA VAL A 210 5.94 11.42 2.31
C VAL A 210 5.19 12.67 1.88
N SER A 211 4.93 13.58 2.81
CA SER A 211 4.43 14.93 2.51
C SER A 211 5.44 15.71 1.63
N LEU A 212 4.96 16.63 0.79
CA LEU A 212 5.86 17.58 0.09
C LEU A 212 6.64 18.47 1.05
N GLU A 213 6.15 18.69 2.27
CA GLU A 213 6.85 19.42 3.34
C GLU A 213 8.06 18.65 3.91
N HIS A 214 8.17 17.35 3.61
CA HIS A 214 9.29 16.54 4.05
C HIS A 214 10.60 17.09 3.47
N PRO A 215 11.69 17.24 4.25
CA PRO A 215 12.95 17.84 3.76
C PRO A 215 13.55 17.13 2.53
N MET A 216 13.28 15.84 2.39
CA MET A 216 13.75 15.00 1.29
C MET A 216 12.74 14.81 0.15
N SER A 217 11.56 15.44 0.21
CA SER A 217 10.46 15.22 -0.74
C SER A 217 10.89 15.42 -2.19
N LYS A 218 11.60 16.53 -2.48
CA LYS A 218 12.12 16.85 -3.81
C LYS A 218 13.06 15.78 -4.34
N LYS A 219 14.01 15.32 -3.52
CA LYS A 219 14.98 14.27 -3.89
C LYS A 219 14.28 12.94 -4.17
N PHE A 220 13.27 12.58 -3.37
CA PHE A 220 12.48 11.38 -3.60
C PHE A 220 11.68 11.47 -4.90
N LEU A 221 11.07 12.62 -5.18
CA LEU A 221 10.31 12.85 -6.41
C LEU A 221 11.20 12.79 -7.65
N GLU A 222 12.39 13.41 -7.60
CA GLU A 222 13.39 13.33 -8.68
C GLU A 222 13.78 11.88 -8.98
N ARG A 223 14.01 11.07 -7.94
CA ARG A 223 14.34 9.63 -8.06
C ARG A 223 13.18 8.84 -8.69
N ASP A 224 11.96 9.05 -8.21
CA ASP A 224 10.76 8.41 -8.75
C ASP A 224 10.59 8.71 -10.26
N LEU A 225 10.72 9.99 -10.65
CA LEU A 225 10.66 10.41 -12.06
C LEU A 225 11.81 9.84 -12.90
N GLN A 226 13.01 9.72 -12.33
CA GLN A 226 14.15 9.11 -13.00
C GLN A 226 13.95 7.61 -13.24
N ASN A 227 13.41 6.87 -12.26
CA ASN A 227 13.06 5.45 -12.39
C ASN A 227 12.07 5.24 -13.54
N LEU A 228 10.99 6.02 -13.56
CA LEU A 228 10.01 5.96 -14.65
C LEU A 228 10.65 6.27 -16.00
N ARG A 229 11.45 7.34 -16.07
CA ARG A 229 12.14 7.71 -17.32
C ARG A 229 13.03 6.57 -17.82
N TRP A 230 13.78 5.90 -16.94
CA TRP A 230 14.61 4.75 -17.30
C TRP A 230 13.79 3.57 -17.80
N TYR A 231 12.71 3.23 -17.10
CA TYR A 231 11.80 2.18 -17.54
C TYR A 231 11.23 2.50 -18.94
N PHE A 232 10.71 3.70 -19.18
CA PHE A 232 10.05 4.03 -20.46
C PHE A 232 11.02 4.20 -21.64
N ARG A 233 12.32 4.42 -21.41
CA ARG A 233 13.33 4.42 -22.48
C ARG A 233 13.36 3.12 -23.28
N ARG A 234 13.01 1.98 -22.65
CA ARG A 234 12.98 0.67 -23.33
C ARG A 234 11.94 0.60 -24.46
N TYR A 235 10.93 1.46 -24.42
CA TYR A 235 9.89 1.55 -25.45
C TYR A 235 10.21 2.56 -26.56
N ARG A 236 11.42 3.16 -26.56
CA ARG A 236 11.82 4.23 -27.51
C ARG A 236 10.86 5.44 -27.54
N VAL A 237 10.11 5.64 -26.45
CA VAL A 237 9.28 6.83 -26.28
C VAL A 237 10.17 8.00 -25.90
N LYS A 238 9.94 9.16 -26.53
CA LYS A 238 10.59 10.42 -26.12
C LYS A 238 10.00 10.86 -24.78
N ILE A 239 10.75 10.65 -23.71
CA ILE A 239 10.41 11.11 -22.35
C ILE A 239 11.17 12.39 -22.05
N PRO A 240 10.51 13.45 -21.53
CA PRO A 240 11.17 14.69 -21.10
C PRO A 240 12.31 14.45 -20.09
N LYS A 241 13.18 15.44 -19.92
CA LYS A 241 14.23 15.37 -18.88
C LYS A 241 13.60 15.41 -17.49
N THR A 242 14.31 14.90 -16.49
CA THR A 242 13.82 14.84 -15.11
C THR A 242 13.39 16.21 -14.58
N ASP A 243 14.16 17.27 -14.84
CA ASP A 243 13.81 18.63 -14.39
C ASP A 243 12.51 19.13 -15.01
N GLN A 244 12.28 18.83 -16.29
CA GLN A 244 11.04 19.17 -16.99
C GLN A 244 9.86 18.37 -16.45
N LEU A 245 10.07 17.09 -16.12
CA LEU A 245 9.03 16.27 -15.49
C LEU A 245 8.70 16.80 -14.10
N LEU A 246 9.74 17.15 -13.32
CA LEU A 246 9.61 17.70 -11.96
C LEU A 246 8.76 18.97 -11.98
N GLU A 247 9.11 19.94 -12.82
CA GLU A 247 8.30 21.14 -13.06
C GLU A 247 6.88 20.75 -13.49
N SER A 248 6.73 19.82 -14.44
CA SER A 248 5.40 19.42 -14.92
C SER A 248 4.53 18.71 -13.88
N VAL A 249 5.07 18.22 -12.76
CA VAL A 249 4.31 17.59 -11.68
C VAL A 249 4.10 18.54 -10.50
N THR A 250 4.98 19.51 -10.28
CA THR A 250 4.88 20.47 -9.16
C THR A 250 4.24 21.81 -9.53
N SER A 251 4.41 22.29 -10.77
CA SER A 251 3.94 23.62 -11.21
C SER A 251 2.42 23.69 -11.32
N GLY A 252 1.77 24.38 -10.40
CA GLY A 252 0.31 24.47 -10.28
C GLY A 252 -0.23 24.34 -8.85
N ALA A 253 0.67 24.26 -7.86
CA ALA A 253 0.36 24.62 -6.48
C ALA A 253 0.55 26.13 -6.32
N SER A 254 -0.47 26.91 -6.69
CA SER A 254 -0.55 28.35 -6.43
C SER A 254 -1.99 28.68 -6.09
#